data_AF-A0A822GN84-F1
#
_entry.id   AF-A0A822GN84-F1
#
_cell.length_a   1.000
_cell.length_b   1.000
_cell.length_c   1.000
_cell.angle_alpha   90.00
_cell.angle_beta   90.00
_cell.angle_gamma   90.00
#
_symmetry.space_group_name_H-M   'P 1'
#
loop_
_entity.id
_entity.type
_entity.pdbx_description
1 polymer ?
#
loop_
_entity_poly.entity_id
_entity_poly.type
_entity_poly.pdbx_seq_one_letter_code
_entity_poly.pdbx_strand_id
1 'polypeptide(L)'
;MDDKRLFDHFALIDVENTGSIERDELLPTTSSPIADTFIQLSSKTHDITPKHQQLIVDLVIIYRTHGENPPVAYEAIWATPNHFSANLNHSGLHNHEMYLCIRRGRDKPPITDIDVLLEAREETMDNFSVIETTPHGYPASICNSFFSKERTLITYRRAALTILCNTLTVTDVCVIIESKV
;
A
#
# COMPACT_ATOMS: atom_id res chain seq x y z
N MET A 1 -27.02 14.24 -13.05
CA MET A 1 -25.80 14.90 -12.53
C MET A 1 -25.39 14.08 -11.34
N ASP A 2 -24.63 13.02 -11.59
CA ASP A 2 -24.18 12.07 -10.56
C ASP A 2 -22.65 12.17 -10.48
N ASP A 3 -22.17 13.10 -9.66
CA ASP A 3 -20.75 13.23 -9.30
C ASP A 3 -20.48 12.36 -8.06
N LYS A 4 -20.59 11.05 -8.22
CA LYS A 4 -20.13 10.07 -7.21
C LYS A 4 -19.04 9.20 -7.80
N ARG A 5 -17.82 9.75 -7.81
CA ARG A 5 -16.62 8.94 -7.74
C ARG A 5 -15.77 9.46 -6.58
N LEU A 6 -15.97 8.83 -5.43
CA LEU A 6 -15.02 8.88 -4.34
C LEU A 6 -14.05 7.72 -4.61
N PHE A 7 -12.95 8.02 -5.31
CA PHE A 7 -11.76 7.18 -5.49
C PHE A 7 -11.91 5.96 -6.43
N ASP A 8 -11.39 6.07 -7.66
CA ASP A 8 -11.11 4.90 -8.51
C ASP A 8 -9.86 4.18 -7.96
N HIS A 9 -10.05 2.96 -7.49
CA HIS A 9 -8.99 2.07 -6.99
C HIS A 9 -8.04 1.68 -8.12
N PHE A 10 -6.73 1.88 -7.95
CA PHE A 10 -5.73 1.17 -8.74
C PHE A 10 -4.56 0.72 -7.85
N ALA A 11 -4.53 -0.59 -7.58
CA ALA A 11 -3.29 -1.28 -7.26
C ALA A 11 -2.64 -1.67 -8.59
N LEU A 12 -1.53 -1.03 -8.96
CA LEU A 12 -0.66 -1.57 -10.00
C LEU A 12 0.17 -2.67 -9.36
N ILE A 13 -0.35 -3.89 -9.48
CA ILE A 13 0.40 -5.11 -9.23
C ILE A 13 1.35 -5.25 -10.41
N ASP A 14 2.64 -5.07 -10.18
CA ASP A 14 3.65 -5.46 -11.17
C ASP A 14 3.58 -6.98 -11.32
N VAL A 15 2.86 -7.43 -12.34
CA VAL A 15 2.94 -8.80 -12.83
C VAL A 15 4.12 -8.78 -13.78
N GLU A 16 5.23 -9.39 -13.38
CA GLU A 16 6.31 -9.69 -14.32
C GLU A 16 5.68 -10.39 -15.54
N ASN A 17 5.75 -9.69 -16.67
CA ASN A 17 5.29 -10.18 -17.95
C ASN A 17 6.12 -11.40 -18.33
N THR A 18 5.65 -12.61 -17.98
CA THR A 18 6.14 -13.83 -18.62
C THR A 18 5.61 -13.81 -20.04
N GLY A 19 6.39 -13.17 -20.92
CA GLY A 19 6.19 -13.18 -22.34
C GLY A 19 5.97 -14.60 -22.84
N SER A 20 4.95 -14.72 -23.67
CA SER A 20 4.55 -15.89 -24.44
C SER A 20 5.76 -16.66 -24.97
N ILE A 21 5.90 -17.93 -24.57
CA ILE A 21 6.77 -18.87 -25.26
C ILE A 21 5.88 -19.70 -26.17
N GLU A 22 6.02 -19.47 -27.47
CA GLU A 22 5.49 -20.33 -28.52
C GLU A 22 5.94 -21.78 -28.27
N ARG A 23 4.98 -22.69 -28.23
CA ARG A 23 5.26 -24.12 -28.26
C ARG A 23 5.67 -24.46 -29.68
N ASP A 24 6.93 -24.79 -29.88
CA ASP A 24 7.32 -25.69 -30.95
C ASP A 24 7.91 -26.95 -30.30
N GLU A 25 7.29 -28.09 -30.63
CA GLU A 25 7.70 -29.40 -30.17
C GLU A 25 9.07 -29.76 -30.73
N LEU A 26 9.89 -30.50 -29.96
CA LEU A 26 10.65 -31.70 -30.37
C LEU A 26 11.56 -32.17 -29.19
N LEU A 27 11.30 -33.39 -28.69
CA LEU A 27 12.07 -34.17 -27.71
C LEU A 27 13.29 -34.87 -28.37
N PRO A 28 14.11 -35.70 -27.67
CA PRO A 28 14.88 -35.52 -26.41
C PRO A 28 16.35 -36.01 -26.57
N THR A 29 17.29 -35.74 -25.64
CA THR A 29 18.35 -36.72 -25.20
C THR A 29 19.32 -36.19 -24.12
N THR A 30 19.44 -36.99 -23.04
CA THR A 30 20.65 -37.39 -22.27
C THR A 30 21.60 -36.35 -21.60
N SER A 31 21.51 -36.34 -20.26
CA SER A 31 22.56 -36.52 -19.23
C SER A 31 23.77 -35.57 -19.06
N SER A 32 23.92 -35.16 -17.79
CA SER A 32 25.16 -34.98 -16.99
C SER A 32 25.69 -33.52 -16.80
N PRO A 33 26.53 -33.26 -15.77
CA PRO A 33 26.22 -32.38 -14.64
C PRO A 33 26.87 -30.98 -14.76
N ILE A 34 26.22 -29.98 -14.18
CA ILE A 34 26.68 -28.59 -14.18
C ILE A 34 27.88 -28.46 -13.23
N ALA A 35 29.08 -28.36 -13.82
CA ALA A 35 30.27 -27.83 -13.17
C ALA A 35 30.52 -26.40 -13.67
N ASP A 36 30.61 -25.49 -12.71
CA ASP A 36 31.34 -24.22 -12.72
C ASP A 36 31.47 -23.49 -14.06
N THR A 37 30.58 -22.51 -14.28
CA THR A 37 30.98 -21.31 -14.99
C THR A 37 30.40 -20.11 -14.26
N PHE A 38 31.29 -19.44 -13.54
CA PHE A 38 31.08 -18.17 -12.87
C PHE A 38 30.79 -17.11 -13.94
N ILE A 39 29.53 -16.98 -14.36
CA ILE A 39 29.10 -15.84 -15.17
C ILE A 39 28.90 -14.67 -14.23
N GLN A 40 29.91 -13.81 -14.24
CA GLN A 40 29.94 -12.48 -13.69
C GLN A 40 28.83 -11.65 -14.37
N LEU A 41 27.59 -11.79 -13.88
CA LEU A 41 26.46 -11.00 -14.34
C LEU A 41 26.57 -9.61 -13.72
N SER A 42 27.32 -8.74 -14.38
CA SER A 42 27.24 -7.29 -14.22
C SER A 42 25.85 -6.85 -14.69
N SER A 43 24.81 -7.09 -13.88
CA SER A 43 23.55 -6.38 -14.03
C SER A 43 23.81 -4.93 -13.67
N LYS A 44 23.67 -4.05 -14.67
CA LYS A 44 23.57 -2.61 -14.45
C LYS A 44 22.45 -2.37 -13.45
N THR A 45 22.84 -2.11 -12.20
CA THR A 45 21.95 -1.66 -11.14
C THR A 45 21.31 -0.36 -11.59
N HIS A 46 20.09 -0.44 -12.12
CA HIS A 46 19.19 0.70 -11.97
C HIS A 46 19.01 0.86 -10.47
N ASP A 47 19.22 2.07 -9.98
CA ASP A 47 19.41 2.43 -8.58
C ASP A 47 18.19 1.99 -7.73
N ILE A 48 18.17 0.72 -7.30
CA ILE A 48 17.19 0.22 -6.35
C ILE A 48 17.59 0.84 -5.03
N THR A 49 17.03 2.02 -4.75
CA THR A 49 17.21 2.67 -3.47
C THR A 49 16.90 1.62 -2.38
N PRO A 50 17.78 1.37 -1.39
CA PRO A 50 17.66 0.24 -0.46
C PRO A 50 16.35 0.23 0.37
N LYS A 51 15.56 1.30 0.30
CA LYS A 51 14.24 1.46 0.91
C LYS A 51 13.17 0.50 0.37
N HIS A 52 13.23 0.15 -0.92
CA HIS A 52 12.26 -0.78 -1.55
C HIS A 52 12.59 -2.26 -1.33
N GLN A 53 13.68 -2.57 -0.63
CA GLN A 53 14.04 -3.97 -0.31
C GLN A 53 13.21 -4.56 0.84
N GLN A 54 12.38 -3.76 1.53
CA GLN A 54 11.55 -4.20 2.65
C GLN A 54 10.06 -4.02 2.34
N LEU A 55 9.27 -5.04 2.68
CA LEU A 55 7.82 -5.07 2.45
C LEU A 55 7.09 -4.14 3.42
N ILE A 56 5.93 -3.64 3.01
CA ILE A 56 5.05 -2.89 3.91
C ILE A 56 4.40 -3.89 4.86
N VAL A 57 4.63 -3.68 6.15
CA VAL A 57 4.20 -4.58 7.23
C VAL A 57 3.32 -3.85 8.24
N ASP A 58 3.08 -2.56 8.10
CA ASP A 58 2.17 -1.85 8.99
C ASP A 58 1.73 -0.52 8.43
N LEU A 59 0.58 -0.06 8.89
CA LEU A 59 -0.05 1.19 8.49
C LEU A 59 -0.61 1.89 9.73
N VAL A 60 -0.45 3.20 9.80
CA VAL A 60 -1.10 4.05 10.81
C VAL A 60 -1.53 5.37 10.19
N ILE A 61 -2.58 5.97 10.74
CA ILE A 61 -2.97 7.35 10.44
C ILE A 61 -2.48 8.24 11.57
N ILE A 62 -1.83 9.35 11.23
CA ILE A 62 -1.44 10.38 12.21
C ILE A 62 -2.30 11.63 12.05
N TYR A 63 -2.56 12.30 13.16
CA TYR A 63 -3.31 13.55 13.22
C TYR A 63 -2.40 14.74 13.48
N ARG A 64 -1.81 15.28 12.40
CA ARG A 64 -0.70 16.23 12.48
C ARG A 64 -1.06 17.52 13.21
N THR A 65 -2.24 18.07 12.98
CA THR A 65 -2.71 19.29 13.67
C THR A 65 -2.96 19.10 15.17
N HIS A 66 -3.05 17.86 15.64
CA HIS A 66 -3.06 17.52 17.06
C HIS A 66 -1.67 17.20 17.63
N GLY A 67 -0.61 17.57 16.91
CA GLY A 67 0.78 17.42 17.37
C GLY A 67 1.37 16.03 17.18
N GLU A 68 0.70 15.14 16.44
CA GLU A 68 1.22 13.81 16.16
C GLU A 68 2.37 13.85 15.16
N ASN A 69 3.38 13.01 15.38
CA ASN A 69 4.47 12.76 14.43
C ASN A 69 4.43 11.28 14.01
N PRO A 70 5.06 10.91 12.88
CA PRO A 70 5.20 9.51 12.49
C PRO A 70 5.84 8.71 13.63
N PRO A 71 5.29 7.55 14.03
CA PRO A 71 5.91 6.72 15.06
C PRO A 71 7.30 6.24 14.64
N VAL A 72 8.09 5.74 15.60
CA VAL A 72 9.43 5.21 15.33
C VAL A 72 9.37 4.09 14.29
N ALA A 73 10.26 4.15 13.30
CA ALA A 73 10.35 3.25 12.14
C ALA A 73 9.19 3.37 11.12
N TYR A 74 8.25 4.30 11.31
CA TYR A 74 7.25 4.62 10.29
C TYR A 74 7.71 5.79 9.43
N GLU A 75 7.33 5.73 8.16
CA GLU A 75 7.48 6.79 7.18
C GLU A 75 6.10 7.37 6.86
N ALA A 76 5.94 8.67 7.02
CA ALA A 76 4.74 9.37 6.58
C ALA A 76 4.80 9.70 5.09
N ILE A 77 3.66 9.49 4.42
CA ILE A 77 3.42 9.97 3.07
C ILE A 77 2.95 11.42 3.18
N TRP A 78 3.89 12.36 3.11
CA TRP A 78 3.60 13.79 3.26
C TRP A 78 3.07 14.43 1.98
N ALA A 79 3.50 13.93 0.83
CA ALA A 79 3.22 14.53 -0.46
C ALA A 79 2.79 13.48 -1.48
N THR A 80 1.93 13.89 -2.41
CA THR A 80 1.60 13.14 -3.61
C THR A 80 2.81 13.08 -4.54
N PRO A 81 2.83 12.17 -5.53
CA PRO A 81 3.90 12.13 -6.53
C PRO A 81 4.10 13.48 -7.27
N ASN A 82 3.03 14.27 -7.40
CA ASN A 82 3.05 15.60 -8.02
C ASN A 82 3.36 16.73 -7.02
N HIS A 83 3.92 16.42 -5.85
CA HIS A 83 4.34 17.37 -4.81
C HIS A 83 3.22 18.21 -4.17
N PHE A 84 1.97 17.76 -4.24
CA PHE A 84 0.88 18.32 -3.44
C PHE A 84 0.87 17.70 -2.05
N SER A 85 0.27 18.37 -1.06
CA SER A 85 0.01 17.76 0.26
C SER A 85 -0.78 16.45 0.09
N ALA A 86 -0.32 15.38 0.74
CA ALA A 86 -1.04 14.11 0.82
C ALA A 86 -2.02 14.06 2.02
N ASN A 87 -2.53 15.21 2.44
CA ASN A 87 -3.55 15.26 3.49
C ASN A 87 -4.80 14.50 3.03
N LEU A 88 -5.16 13.46 3.77
CA LEU A 88 -6.30 12.61 3.48
C LEU A 88 -7.64 13.31 3.77
N ASN A 89 -7.62 14.37 4.59
CA ASN A 89 -8.80 15.20 4.79
C ASN A 89 -8.86 16.34 3.78
N HIS A 90 -9.63 16.12 2.73
CA HIS A 90 -9.86 17.10 1.67
C HIS A 90 -11.15 17.92 1.83
N SER A 91 -11.90 17.76 2.94
CA SER A 91 -13.22 18.40 3.07
C SER A 91 -13.19 19.92 3.28
N GLY A 92 -12.00 20.52 3.48
CA GLY A 92 -11.78 21.97 3.50
C GLY A 92 -12.44 22.74 4.66
N LEU A 93 -13.39 22.14 5.38
CA LEU A 93 -14.14 22.79 6.46
C LEU A 93 -13.37 22.86 7.78
N HIS A 94 -12.37 22.00 7.95
CA HIS A 94 -11.55 21.95 9.15
C HIS A 94 -10.10 21.73 8.73
N ASN A 95 -9.17 22.53 9.28
CA ASN A 95 -7.72 22.37 9.08
C ASN A 95 -7.22 21.12 9.85
N HIS A 96 -7.83 19.97 9.61
CA HIS A 96 -7.40 18.71 10.17
C HIS A 96 -6.47 18.07 9.16
N GLU A 97 -5.26 17.79 9.61
CA GLU A 97 -4.23 17.22 8.77
C GLU A 97 -4.05 15.75 9.13
N MET A 98 -4.58 14.87 8.28
CA MET A 98 -4.53 13.43 8.46
C MET A 98 -3.58 12.83 7.42
N TYR A 99 -2.57 12.09 7.85
CA TYR A 99 -1.58 11.49 6.94
C TYR A 99 -1.42 10.00 7.19
N LEU A 100 -1.27 9.23 6.12
CA LEU A 100 -0.91 7.81 6.18
C LEU A 100 0.58 7.66 6.43
N CYS A 101 0.93 6.80 7.38
CA CYS A 101 2.29 6.34 7.58
C CYS A 101 2.38 4.84 7.34
N ILE A 102 3.47 4.42 6.69
CA ILE A 102 3.78 3.02 6.43
C ILE A 102 4.99 2.60 7.24
N ARG A 103 5.02 1.35 7.68
CA ARG A 103 6.22 0.74 8.24
C ARG A 103 6.69 -0.37 7.32
N ARG A 104 7.97 -0.34 6.99
CA ARG A 104 8.63 -1.39 6.22
C ARG A 104 9.39 -2.32 7.14
N GLY A 105 9.40 -3.62 6.82
CA GLY A 105 10.02 -4.61 7.69
C GLY A 105 9.84 -6.05 7.22
N ARG A 106 10.29 -6.98 8.07
CA ARG A 106 10.13 -8.44 7.89
C ARG A 106 9.70 -9.12 9.20
N ASP A 107 9.45 -8.33 10.24
CA ASP A 107 9.10 -8.78 11.59
C ASP A 107 7.61 -9.14 11.74
N LYS A 108 6.77 -8.73 10.79
CA LYS A 108 5.35 -9.08 10.71
C LYS A 108 5.02 -9.58 9.30
N PRO A 109 3.96 -10.39 9.14
CA PRO A 109 3.46 -10.73 7.81
C PRO A 109 3.13 -9.46 7.02
N PRO A 110 3.41 -9.44 5.70
CA PRO A 110 3.21 -8.25 4.87
C PRO A 110 1.73 -7.89 4.73
N ILE A 111 1.50 -6.61 4.41
CA ILE A 111 0.20 -6.11 3.96
C ILE A 111 -0.02 -6.61 2.52
N THR A 112 -1.19 -7.19 2.27
CA THR A 112 -1.57 -7.73 0.96
C THR A 112 -2.61 -6.88 0.27
N ASP A 113 -3.34 -6.06 1.03
CA ASP A 113 -4.42 -5.23 0.51
C ASP A 113 -4.64 -4.01 1.40
N ILE A 114 -5.06 -2.90 0.81
CA ILE A 114 -5.40 -1.64 1.50
C ILE A 114 -6.67 -1.11 0.85
N ASP A 115 -7.67 -0.80 1.67
CA ASP A 115 -8.97 -0.36 1.20
C ASP A 115 -9.51 0.81 2.05
N VAL A 116 -10.62 1.40 1.60
CA VAL A 116 -11.33 2.49 2.28
C VAL A 116 -12.71 1.98 2.67
N LEU A 117 -13.04 2.08 3.95
CA LEU A 117 -14.34 1.69 4.49
C LEU A 117 -15.21 2.92 4.76
N LEU A 118 -16.43 2.92 4.21
CA LEU A 118 -17.49 3.84 4.61
C LEU A 118 -18.42 3.16 5.62
N GLU A 119 -18.17 3.40 6.92
CA GLU A 119 -18.75 2.61 8.03
C GLU A 119 -20.29 2.50 8.03
N ALA A 120 -21.02 3.51 7.55
CA ALA A 120 -22.49 3.45 7.53
C ALA A 120 -23.08 2.76 6.29
N ARG A 121 -22.23 2.35 5.33
CA ARG A 121 -22.63 1.82 4.02
C ARG A 121 -22.10 0.43 3.75
N GLU A 122 -21.01 0.06 4.41
CA GLU A 122 -20.24 -1.14 4.13
C GLU A 122 -19.93 -1.85 5.45
N GLU A 123 -20.04 -3.17 5.45
CA GLU A 123 -19.51 -4.00 6.52
C GLU A 123 -18.06 -4.37 6.20
N THR A 124 -17.22 -4.43 7.22
CA THR A 124 -15.84 -4.86 7.08
C THR A 124 -15.80 -6.31 6.57
N MET A 125 -15.18 -6.54 5.42
CA MET A 125 -14.96 -7.89 4.88
C MET A 125 -14.14 -8.75 5.87
N ASP A 126 -14.42 -10.06 5.90
CA ASP A 126 -13.66 -11.00 6.71
C ASP A 126 -12.15 -10.88 6.44
N ASN A 127 -11.35 -10.88 7.52
CA ASN A 127 -9.89 -10.75 7.52
C ASN A 127 -9.32 -9.36 7.21
N PHE A 128 -10.15 -8.31 7.12
CA PHE A 128 -9.66 -6.92 7.12
C PHE A 128 -9.55 -6.38 8.54
N SER A 129 -8.48 -5.62 8.79
CA SER A 129 -8.29 -4.82 9.98
C SER A 129 -8.63 -3.37 9.67
N VAL A 130 -9.24 -2.67 10.64
CA VAL A 130 -9.64 -1.26 10.50
C VAL A 130 -8.70 -0.38 11.32
N ILE A 131 -8.25 0.73 10.75
CA ILE A 131 -7.52 1.77 11.48
C ILE A 131 -8.56 2.74 12.05
N GLU A 132 -9.04 2.47 13.26
CA GLU A 132 -10.08 3.27 13.90
C GLU A 132 -9.53 4.50 14.63
N THR A 133 -8.31 4.38 15.16
CA THR A 133 -7.67 5.41 15.98
C THR A 133 -6.23 5.67 15.56
N THR A 134 -5.83 6.90 15.77
CA THR A 134 -4.46 7.40 15.65
C THR A 134 -3.61 6.92 16.83
N PRO A 135 -2.27 6.99 16.76
CA PRO A 135 -1.39 6.61 17.87
C PRO A 135 -1.68 7.31 19.21
N HIS A 136 -2.21 8.54 19.23
CA HIS A 136 -2.63 9.19 20.50
C HIS A 136 -4.11 8.98 20.85
N GLY A 137 -4.83 8.10 20.13
CA GLY A 137 -6.20 7.72 20.45
C GLY A 137 -7.28 8.65 19.88
N TYR A 138 -6.93 9.61 19.02
CA TYR A 138 -7.94 10.37 18.27
C TYR A 138 -8.57 9.50 17.17
N PRO A 139 -9.83 9.76 16.78
CA PRO A 139 -10.46 9.07 15.65
C PRO A 139 -9.64 9.21 14.37
N ALA A 140 -9.35 8.10 13.69
CA ALA A 140 -8.59 8.08 12.44
C ALA A 140 -9.45 8.31 11.19
N SER A 141 -10.62 8.95 11.34
CA SER A 141 -11.47 9.22 10.20
C SER A 141 -10.86 10.29 9.31
N ILE A 142 -10.70 9.96 8.03
CA ILE A 142 -10.00 10.81 7.07
C ILE A 142 -10.94 11.83 6.40
N CYS A 143 -12.24 11.58 6.41
CA CYS A 143 -13.25 12.54 5.95
C CYS A 143 -14.29 12.73 7.04
N ASN A 144 -14.43 13.97 7.51
CA ASN A 144 -15.57 14.36 8.35
C ASN A 144 -16.57 15.13 7.50
N SER A 145 -17.71 14.50 7.21
CA SER A 145 -18.88 15.23 6.72
C SER A 145 -19.59 15.89 7.90
N PHE A 146 -19.85 17.19 7.84
CA PHE A 146 -20.57 17.91 8.91
C PHE A 146 -22.03 17.42 9.06
N PHE A 147 -22.61 16.90 7.98
CA PHE A 147 -24.02 16.53 7.90
C PHE A 147 -24.28 15.05 8.16
N SER A 148 -23.23 14.23 8.32
CA SER A 148 -23.35 12.78 8.47
C SER A 148 -22.35 12.27 9.49
N LYS A 149 -22.79 11.32 10.34
CA LYS A 149 -21.88 10.59 11.25
C LYS A 149 -21.09 9.50 10.53
N GLU A 150 -21.20 9.39 9.20
CA GLU A 150 -20.41 8.47 8.37
C GLU A 150 -18.91 8.73 8.57
N ARG A 151 -18.20 7.70 9.01
CA ARG A 151 -16.74 7.69 9.10
C ARG A 151 -16.16 7.02 7.87
N THR A 152 -15.23 7.72 7.22
CA THR A 152 -14.34 7.13 6.21
C THR A 152 -13.07 6.68 6.91
N LEU A 153 -12.75 5.39 6.83
CA LEU A 153 -11.63 4.75 7.52
C LEU A 153 -10.74 4.02 6.51
N ILE A 154 -9.46 3.86 6.86
CA ILE A 154 -8.57 2.97 6.10
C ILE A 154 -8.65 1.57 6.70
N THR A 155 -8.76 0.57 5.84
CA THR A 155 -8.68 -0.83 6.21
C THR A 155 -7.52 -1.49 5.48
N TYR A 156 -7.05 -2.61 6.01
CA TYR A 156 -6.00 -3.38 5.38
C TYR A 156 -6.14 -4.86 5.65
N ARG A 157 -5.59 -5.66 4.75
CA ARG A 157 -5.48 -7.10 4.93
C ARG A 157 -4.02 -7.48 5.11
N ARG A 158 -3.78 -8.34 6.08
CA ARG A 158 -2.45 -8.87 6.39
C ARG A 158 -2.37 -10.33 5.94
N ALA A 159 -1.24 -10.70 5.36
CA ALA A 159 -0.99 -12.10 5.04
C ALA A 159 -1.06 -12.98 6.31
N ALA A 160 -1.53 -14.21 6.16
CA ALA A 160 -1.44 -15.20 7.24
C ALA A 160 0.03 -15.48 7.59
N LEU A 161 0.31 -15.96 8.81
CA LEU A 161 1.68 -16.34 9.21
C LEU A 161 2.23 -17.54 8.41
N THR A 162 1.34 -18.39 7.89
CA THR A 162 1.65 -19.58 7.09
C THR A 162 1.47 -19.27 5.60
N ILE A 163 2.44 -18.59 5.00
CA ILE A 163 2.34 -18.11 3.62
C ILE A 163 2.78 -19.22 2.63
N LEU A 164 1.99 -19.44 1.58
CA LEU A 164 2.44 -20.12 0.35
C LEU A 164 3.28 -19.13 -0.46
N CYS A 165 4.43 -19.56 -0.98
CA CYS A 165 5.52 -18.73 -1.53
C CYS A 165 5.17 -17.67 -2.62
N ASN A 166 3.90 -17.53 -3.04
CA ASN A 166 3.46 -16.72 -4.17
C ASN A 166 2.37 -15.67 -3.81
N THR A 167 2.31 -15.21 -2.56
CA THR A 167 1.33 -14.18 -2.17
C THR A 167 1.77 -12.79 -2.67
N LEU A 168 0.87 -12.10 -3.37
CA LEU A 168 1.05 -10.71 -3.78
C LEU A 168 1.01 -9.80 -2.54
N THR A 169 1.93 -8.86 -2.47
CA THR A 169 2.11 -7.96 -1.31
C THR A 169 2.20 -6.52 -1.75
N VAL A 170 1.77 -5.61 -0.87
CA VAL A 170 1.89 -4.17 -1.11
C VAL A 170 3.34 -3.77 -0.94
N THR A 171 3.95 -3.33 -2.04
CA THR A 171 5.36 -2.91 -2.08
C THR A 171 5.51 -1.40 -1.96
N ASP A 172 4.52 -0.62 -2.38
CA ASP A 172 4.51 0.83 -2.26
C ASP A 172 3.10 1.40 -2.12
N VAL A 173 3.01 2.59 -1.54
CA VAL A 173 1.76 3.32 -1.34
C VAL A 173 1.99 4.79 -1.64
N CYS A 174 1.12 5.38 -2.45
CA CYS A 174 1.08 6.83 -2.67
C CYS A 174 -0.35 7.34 -2.60
N VAL A 175 -0.49 8.64 -2.35
CA VAL A 175 -1.77 9.34 -2.37
C VAL A 175 -1.88 10.09 -3.69
N ILE A 176 -3.01 9.93 -4.38
CA ILE A 176 -3.34 10.62 -5.62
C ILE A 176 -4.55 11.51 -5.38
N ILE A 177 -4.47 12.75 -5.85
CA ILE A 177 -5.60 13.69 -5.86
C ILE A 177 -6.06 13.79 -7.31
N GLU A 178 -7.22 13.21 -7.62
CA GLU A 178 -7.74 13.11 -9.00
C GLU A 178 -7.78 14.46 -9.73
N SER A 179 -8.20 15.52 -9.04
CA SER A 179 -8.25 16.89 -9.58
C SER A 179 -6.88 17.53 -9.85
N LYS A 180 -5.78 16.85 -9.52
CA LYS A 180 -4.39 17.33 -9.59
C LYS A 180 -3.45 16.33 -10.29
N VAL A 181 -4.02 15.40 -11.05
CA VAL A 181 -3.30 14.48 -11.95
C VAL A 181 -2.99 15.17 -13.27
#